data_AF-A0A929UJW2-F1
#
_entry.id   AF-A0A929UJW2-F1
#
_cell.length_a   1.000
_cell.length_b   1.000
_cell.length_c   1.000
_cell.angle_alpha   90.00
_cell.angle_beta   90.00
_cell.angle_gamma   90.00
#
_symmetry.space_group_name_H-M   'P 1'
#
loop_
_entity.id
_entity.type
_entity.pdbx_description
1 polymer ?
#
loop_
_entity_poly.entity_id
_entity_poly.type
_entity_poly.pdbx_seq_one_letter_code
_entity_poly.pdbx_strand_id
1 'polypeptide(L)'
;MKLKFIGADHEVTGSCHYLEACGRHLLVDYGMEQGRNVFENVPLPVNAALIDAVFLTHAHIDHSGLLPLLYANGFRGKIYATEATTDLCGIMLRDSAHIQMQEAEWRSRKGARNKSIAQITPLYTMEDADNTMKCFVPCAYNEEIPVEE
;
A
#
# COMPACT_ATOMS: atom_id res chain seq x y z
N MET A 1 -18.44 0.60 -15.43
CA MET A 1 -17.05 0.35 -14.97
C MET A 1 -16.20 1.53 -15.40
N LYS A 2 -15.39 2.10 -14.50
CA LYS A 2 -14.41 3.15 -14.80
C LYS A 2 -13.06 2.74 -14.24
N LEU A 3 -12.01 2.78 -15.05
CA LEU A 3 -10.63 2.51 -14.65
C LEU A 3 -9.86 3.84 -14.64
N LYS A 4 -9.12 4.09 -13.58
CA LYS A 4 -8.21 5.24 -13.43
C LYS A 4 -6.81 4.73 -13.11
N PHE A 5 -5.88 5.15 -13.94
CA PHE A 5 -4.43 4.96 -13.85
C PHE A 5 -3.89 5.93 -12.79
N ILE A 6 -3.32 5.42 -11.70
CA ILE A 6 -2.88 6.21 -10.54
C ILE A 6 -1.36 6.31 -10.50
N GLY A 7 -0.66 5.19 -10.72
CA GLY A 7 0.81 5.12 -10.79
C GLY A 7 1.31 3.87 -11.51
N ALA A 8 2.61 3.88 -11.82
CA ALA A 8 3.27 2.97 -12.77
C ALA A 8 2.82 3.14 -14.24
N ASP A 9 2.41 4.35 -14.60
CA ASP A 9 2.00 4.70 -15.97
C ASP A 9 3.11 5.46 -16.69
N HIS A 10 3.71 4.82 -17.69
CA HIS A 10 4.97 5.25 -18.34
C HIS A 10 6.22 5.20 -17.43
N GLU A 11 6.12 4.57 -16.26
CA GLU A 11 7.25 4.34 -15.36
C GLU A 11 7.24 2.93 -14.75
N VAL A 12 8.27 2.62 -13.97
CA VAL A 12 8.41 1.36 -13.24
C VAL A 12 8.38 1.69 -11.75
N THR A 13 7.63 0.87 -11.00
CA THR A 13 7.32 0.99 -9.57
C THR A 13 6.13 1.90 -9.23
N GLY A 14 5.64 1.80 -7.99
CA GLY A 14 4.46 2.57 -7.56
C GLY A 14 3.13 2.11 -8.17
N SER A 15 2.98 0.82 -8.49
CA SER A 15 1.79 0.28 -9.15
C SER A 15 0.53 0.60 -8.35
N CYS A 16 -0.40 1.31 -8.97
CA CYS A 16 -1.73 1.53 -8.42
C CYS A 16 -2.73 1.81 -9.55
N HIS A 17 -3.82 1.05 -9.55
CA HIS A 17 -4.93 1.26 -10.46
C HIS A 17 -6.23 1.29 -9.67
N TYR A 18 -7.03 2.33 -9.88
CA TYR A 18 -8.32 2.47 -9.24
C TYR A 18 -9.44 2.04 -10.19
N LEU A 19 -10.37 1.23 -9.70
CA LEU A 19 -11.48 0.68 -10.45
C LEU A 19 -12.80 0.98 -9.75
N GLU A 20 -13.70 1.67 -10.43
CA GLU A 20 -15.09 1.84 -10.02
C GLU A 20 -15.98 0.86 -10.80
N ALA A 21 -16.49 -0.15 -10.13
CA ALA A 21 -17.32 -1.19 -10.72
C ALA A 21 -18.40 -1.65 -9.75
N CYS A 22 -19.61 -1.96 -10.25
CA CYS A 22 -20.72 -2.45 -9.43
C CYS A 22 -21.07 -1.56 -8.21
N GLY A 23 -20.86 -0.24 -8.31
CA GLY A 23 -21.08 0.70 -7.21
C GLY A 23 -20.01 0.68 -6.12
N ARG A 24 -18.88 0.00 -6.35
CA ARG A 24 -17.77 -0.17 -5.42
C ARG A 24 -16.51 0.54 -5.90
N HIS A 25 -15.65 0.88 -4.96
CA HIS A 25 -14.33 1.48 -5.10
C HIS A 25 -13.25 0.43 -4.83
N LEU A 26 -12.57 -0.01 -5.89
CA LEU A 26 -11.60 -1.10 -5.85
C LEU A 26 -10.21 -0.59 -6.21
N LEU A 27 -9.17 -1.24 -5.67
CA LEU A 27 -7.79 -1.03 -6.10
C LEU A 27 -7.20 -2.31 -6.67
N VAL A 28 -6.36 -2.18 -7.69
CA VAL A 28 -5.40 -3.20 -8.11
C VAL A 28 -4.03 -2.65 -7.77
N ASP A 29 -3.36 -3.33 -6.84
CA ASP A 29 -2.13 -2.92 -6.17
C ASP A 29 -2.21 -1.56 -5.44
N TYR A 30 -1.29 -1.38 -4.49
CA TYR A 30 -1.01 -0.10 -3.86
C TYR A 30 0.47 -0.06 -3.45
N GLY A 31 1.29 0.13 -4.48
CA GLY A 31 2.74 -0.02 -4.42
C GLY A 31 3.51 1.22 -4.00
N MET A 32 4.69 1.01 -3.44
CA MET A 32 5.62 2.08 -3.09
C MET A 32 6.54 2.40 -4.27
N GLU A 33 6.64 3.67 -4.61
CA GLU A 33 7.60 4.17 -5.60
C GLU A 33 9.04 3.91 -5.14
N GLN A 34 9.90 3.41 -6.03
CA GLN A 34 11.31 3.16 -5.74
C GLN A 34 12.22 3.95 -6.69
N GLY A 35 13.22 4.62 -6.13
CA GLY A 35 14.21 5.36 -6.92
C GLY A 35 13.76 6.77 -7.28
N ARG A 36 14.10 7.21 -8.50
CA ARG A 36 13.85 8.59 -8.94
C ARG A 36 12.46 8.67 -9.58
N ASN A 37 11.55 9.34 -8.89
CA ASN A 37 10.24 9.67 -9.45
C ASN A 37 10.41 10.74 -10.55
N VAL A 38 10.01 10.39 -11.78
CA VAL A 38 10.08 11.27 -12.96
C VAL A 38 8.69 11.80 -13.32
N PHE A 39 7.64 11.06 -12.96
CA PHE A 39 6.25 11.40 -13.22
C PHE A 39 5.46 11.62 -11.92
N GLU A 40 4.60 12.65 -11.93
CA GLU A 40 3.76 12.95 -10.78
C GLU A 40 2.55 12.01 -10.76
N ASN A 41 2.55 11.06 -9.82
CA ASN A 41 1.42 10.19 -9.55
C ASN A 41 0.22 11.00 -9.07
N VAL A 42 -0.97 10.65 -9.55
CA VAL A 42 -2.20 11.33 -9.14
C VAL A 42 -2.70 10.77 -7.81
N PRO A 43 -3.40 11.55 -6.97
CA PRO A 43 -4.00 11.01 -5.76
C PRO A 43 -5.16 10.05 -6.08
N LEU A 44 -5.44 9.15 -5.14
CA LEU A 44 -6.66 8.34 -5.16
C LEU A 44 -7.89 9.26 -5.28
N PRO A 45 -8.88 8.90 -6.12
CA PRO A 45 -10.05 9.75 -6.34
C PRO A 45 -11.05 9.74 -5.16
N VAL A 46 -10.85 8.85 -4.18
CA VAL A 46 -11.67 8.70 -2.97
C VAL A 46 -10.78 8.55 -1.75
N ASN A 47 -11.34 8.77 -0.56
CA ASN A 47 -10.64 8.52 0.71
C ASN A 47 -10.36 7.01 0.86
N ALA A 48 -9.24 6.64 1.49
CA ALA A 48 -8.88 5.24 1.75
C ALA A 48 -9.96 4.46 2.51
N ALA A 49 -10.71 5.12 3.41
CA ALA A 49 -11.83 4.52 4.13
C ALA A 49 -13.04 4.15 3.25
N LEU A 50 -13.11 4.67 2.02
CA LEU A 50 -14.15 4.34 1.03
C LEU A 50 -13.73 3.21 0.09
N ILE A 51 -12.48 2.74 0.15
CA ILE A 51 -12.03 1.61 -0.68
C ILE A 51 -12.60 0.31 -0.10
N ASP A 52 -13.35 -0.42 -0.91
CA ASP A 52 -14.05 -1.64 -0.50
C ASP A 52 -13.11 -2.86 -0.49
N ALA A 53 -12.24 -2.97 -1.50
CA ALA A 53 -11.29 -4.07 -1.61
C ALA A 53 -10.05 -3.70 -2.42
N VAL A 54 -8.97 -4.44 -2.17
CA VAL A 54 -7.73 -4.39 -2.93
C VAL A 54 -7.46 -5.77 -3.52
N PHE A 55 -7.09 -5.83 -4.78
CA PHE A 55 -6.53 -7.02 -5.42
C PHE A 55 -5.03 -6.81 -5.57
N LEU A 56 -4.25 -7.58 -4.83
CA LEU A 56 -2.81 -7.50 -4.89
C LEU A 56 -2.29 -8.57 -5.86
N THR A 57 -1.56 -8.13 -6.87
CA THR A 57 -1.06 -9.01 -7.93
C THR A 57 0.06 -9.92 -7.43
N HIS A 58 1.01 -9.37 -6.67
CA HIS A 58 2.12 -10.10 -6.07
C HIS A 58 2.80 -9.29 -4.95
N ALA A 59 3.75 -9.91 -4.25
CA ALA A 59 4.24 -9.40 -2.97
C ALA A 59 5.26 -8.25 -3.05
N HIS A 60 5.83 -7.95 -4.22
CA HIS A 60 6.89 -6.94 -4.32
C HIS A 60 6.46 -5.57 -3.77
N ILE A 61 7.39 -4.82 -3.18
CA ILE A 61 7.12 -3.56 -2.48
C ILE A 61 6.56 -2.48 -3.42
N ASP A 62 6.90 -2.54 -4.70
CA ASP A 62 6.35 -1.66 -5.72
C ASP A 62 4.92 -2.01 -6.15
N HIS A 63 4.30 -3.03 -5.54
CA HIS A 63 2.89 -3.41 -5.66
C HIS A 63 2.17 -3.44 -4.30
N SER A 64 2.87 -3.80 -3.22
CA SER A 64 2.29 -3.98 -1.87
C SER A 64 2.67 -2.91 -0.85
N GLY A 65 3.72 -2.14 -1.13
CA GLY A 65 4.46 -1.37 -0.13
C GLY A 65 3.69 -0.22 0.53
N LEU A 66 2.62 0.29 -0.07
CA LEU A 66 1.79 1.33 0.53
C LEU A 66 0.52 0.78 1.19
N LEU A 67 0.25 -0.53 1.18
CA LEU A 67 -0.90 -1.10 1.86
C LEU A 67 -0.96 -0.73 3.36
N PRO A 68 0.16 -0.70 4.12
CA PRO A 68 0.15 -0.20 5.49
C PRO A 68 -0.26 1.27 5.61
N LEU A 69 0.16 2.12 4.67
CA LEU A 69 -0.28 3.52 4.61
C LEU A 69 -1.78 3.62 4.31
N LEU A 70 -2.30 2.76 3.44
CA LEU A 70 -3.73 2.69 3.13
C LEU A 70 -4.54 2.37 4.40
N TYR A 71 -4.09 1.39 5.18
CA TYR A 71 -4.70 1.04 6.47
C TYR A 71 -4.64 2.17 7.49
N ALA A 72 -3.48 2.82 7.63
CA ALA A 72 -3.29 3.96 8.52
C ALA A 72 -4.25 5.11 8.17
N ASN A 73 -4.57 5.28 6.88
CA ASN A 73 -5.50 6.28 6.37
C ASN A 73 -6.99 5.87 6.45
N GLY A 74 -7.31 4.74 7.10
CA GLY A 74 -8.68 4.37 7.42
C GLY A 74 -9.28 3.23 6.60
N PHE A 75 -8.54 2.63 5.67
CA PHE A 75 -9.00 1.45 4.95
C PHE A 75 -9.24 0.26 5.90
N ARG A 76 -10.38 -0.40 5.75
CA ARG A 76 -10.76 -1.58 6.55
C ARG A 76 -11.35 -2.71 5.70
N GLY A 77 -11.29 -2.60 4.36
CA GLY A 77 -11.74 -3.63 3.44
C GLY A 77 -10.82 -4.84 3.39
N LYS A 78 -11.08 -5.72 2.42
CA LYS A 78 -10.31 -6.96 2.21
C LYS A 78 -9.21 -6.78 1.16
N ILE A 79 -8.08 -7.45 1.37
CA ILE A 79 -6.96 -7.52 0.42
C ILE A 79 -6.89 -8.95 -0.11
N TYR A 80 -7.31 -9.15 -1.34
CA TYR A 80 -7.29 -10.45 -2.00
C TYR A 80 -5.95 -10.67 -2.68
N ALA A 81 -5.30 -11.78 -2.35
CA ALA A 81 -4.00 -12.15 -2.90
C ALA A 81 -3.81 -13.67 -2.86
N THR A 82 -2.88 -14.19 -3.64
CA THR A 82 -2.54 -15.63 -3.55
C THR A 82 -1.97 -15.98 -2.18
N GLU A 83 -2.09 -17.24 -1.76
CA GLU A 83 -1.50 -17.74 -0.50
C GLU A 83 -0.02 -17.36 -0.38
N ALA A 84 0.78 -17.68 -1.40
CA ALA A 84 2.20 -17.34 -1.44
C ALA A 84 2.47 -15.83 -1.36
N THR A 85 1.62 -15.01 -1.96
CA THR A 85 1.73 -13.55 -1.88
C THR A 85 1.43 -13.05 -0.47
N THR A 86 0.42 -13.62 0.18
CA THR A 86 0.03 -13.27 1.55
C THR A 86 1.16 -13.59 2.53
N ASP A 87 1.75 -14.78 2.41
CA ASP A 87 2.88 -15.21 3.25
C ASP A 87 4.09 -14.28 3.09
N LEU A 88 4.46 -13.97 1.84
CA LEU A 88 5.58 -13.06 1.56
C LEU A 88 5.30 -11.64 2.06
N CYS A 89 4.08 -11.11 1.87
CA CYS A 89 3.70 -9.79 2.37
C CYS A 89 3.84 -9.69 3.90
N GLY A 90 3.57 -10.77 4.62
CA GLY A 90 3.76 -10.83 6.07
C GLY A 90 5.18 -10.45 6.50
N ILE A 91 6.20 -10.86 5.74
CA ILE A 91 7.59 -10.54 6.07
C ILE A 91 7.97 -9.19 5.45
N MET A 92 7.64 -8.98 4.18
CA MET A 92 8.08 -7.81 3.41
C MET A 92 7.50 -6.49 3.94
N LEU A 93 6.23 -6.45 4.34
CA LEU A 93 5.62 -5.22 4.84
C LEU A 93 6.17 -4.82 6.21
N ARG A 94 6.50 -5.80 7.06
CA ARG A 94 7.17 -5.56 8.35
C ARG A 94 8.57 -5.03 8.18
N ASP A 95 9.37 -5.64 7.30
CA ASP A 95 10.72 -5.17 7.00
C ASP A 95 10.69 -3.75 6.43
N SER A 96 9.76 -3.47 5.50
CA SER A 96 9.56 -2.14 4.97
C SER A 96 9.18 -1.11 6.05
N ALA A 97 8.26 -1.44 6.95
CA ALA A 97 7.90 -0.57 8.08
C ALA A 97 9.12 -0.31 8.99
N HIS A 98 9.91 -1.33 9.28
CA HIS A 98 11.13 -1.20 10.08
C HIS A 98 12.13 -0.22 9.45
N ILE A 99 12.40 -0.35 8.15
CA ILE A 99 13.28 0.54 7.39
C ILE A 99 12.75 1.98 7.42
N GLN A 100 11.44 2.17 7.17
CA GLN A 100 10.82 3.51 7.17
C GLN A 100 10.93 4.18 8.54
N MET A 101 10.70 3.44 9.63
CA MET A 101 10.85 3.95 11.00
C MET A 101 12.31 4.32 11.31
N GLN A 102 13.27 3.46 10.97
CA GLN A 102 14.69 3.73 11.19
C GLN A 102 15.18 4.96 10.43
N GLU A 103 14.76 5.12 9.18
CA GLU A 103 15.10 6.28 8.35
C GLU A 103 14.50 7.57 8.92
N ALA A 104 13.22 7.55 9.32
CA ALA A 104 12.55 8.68 9.96
C ALA A 104 13.25 9.10 11.26
N GLU A 105 13.63 8.14 12.10
CA GLU A 105 14.41 8.40 13.32
C GLU A 105 15.81 8.95 13.01
N TRP A 106 16.53 8.35 12.06
CA TRP A 106 17.89 8.78 11.71
C TRP A 106 17.89 10.21 11.17
N ARG A 107 16.96 10.55 10.27
CA ARG A 107 16.80 11.90 9.74
C ARG A 107 16.40 12.88 10.84
N SER A 108 15.52 12.49 11.76
CA SER A 108 15.16 13.30 12.93
C SER A 108 16.37 13.58 13.84
N ARG A 109 17.20 12.57 14.13
CA ARG A 109 18.44 12.73 14.93
C ARG A 109 19.44 13.66 14.25
N LYS A 110 19.63 13.54 12.94
CA LYS A 110 20.52 14.42 12.17
C LYS A 110 19.98 15.84 12.10
N GLY A 111 18.66 15.98 11.95
CA GLY A 111 17.93 17.24 11.90
C GLY A 111 17.91 18.00 13.22
N ALA A 112 17.89 17.31 14.36
CA ALA A 112 17.92 17.90 15.70
C ALA A 112 19.16 18.78 15.98
N ARG A 113 20.21 18.67 15.16
CA ARG A 113 21.37 19.60 15.18
C ARG A 113 21.02 21.00 14.67
N ASN A 114 19.93 21.14 13.92
CA ASN A 114 19.30 22.40 13.50
C ASN A 114 17.89 22.48 14.11
N LYS A 115 17.70 23.36 15.10
CA LYS A 115 16.45 23.52 15.87
C LYS A 115 15.17 23.79 15.04
N SER A 116 15.29 24.03 13.73
CA SER A 116 14.20 24.31 12.81
C SER A 116 13.66 23.08 12.05
N ILE A 117 14.25 21.89 12.23
CA ILE A 117 13.78 20.67 11.54
C ILE A 117 12.80 19.95 12.47
N ALA A 118 11.52 19.93 12.07
CA ALA A 118 10.47 19.15 12.75
C ALA A 118 10.80 17.65 12.76
N GLN A 119 10.35 16.95 13.81
CA GLN A 119 10.49 15.50 13.91
C GLN A 119 9.81 14.84 12.71
N ILE A 120 10.58 14.05 11.96
CA ILE A 120 10.08 13.34 10.77
C ILE A 120 9.38 12.09 11.26
N THR A 121 8.10 11.94 10.90
CA THR A 121 7.32 10.73 11.12
C THR A 121 7.51 9.76 9.94
N PRO A 122 7.55 8.45 10.18
CA PRO A 122 7.55 7.46 9.11
C PRO A 122 6.22 7.51 8.35
N LEU A 123 6.19 6.97 7.12
CA LEU A 123 4.95 6.86 6.34
C LEU A 123 3.89 6.02 7.05
N TYR A 124 4.33 4.94 7.68
CA TYR A 124 3.52 4.02 8.48
C TYR A 124 4.42 3.30 9.48
N THR A 125 3.81 2.64 10.45
CA THR A 125 4.49 1.96 11.55
C THR A 125 4.46 0.43 11.41
N MET A 126 5.21 -0.26 12.27
CA MET A 126 5.11 -1.72 12.42
C MET A 126 3.69 -2.17 12.75
N GLU A 127 2.98 -1.40 13.59
CA GLU A 127 1.60 -1.68 13.97
C GLU A 127 0.66 -1.58 12.77
N ASP A 128 0.85 -0.60 11.89
CA ASP A 128 0.08 -0.49 10.65
C ASP A 128 0.33 -1.69 9.73
N ALA A 129 1.57 -2.15 9.60
CA ALA A 129 1.90 -3.34 8.82
C ALA A 129 1.24 -4.61 9.42
N ASP A 130 1.33 -4.80 10.73
CA ASP A 130 0.70 -5.93 11.43
C ASP A 130 -0.83 -5.92 11.30
N ASN A 131 -1.44 -4.74 11.41
CA ASN A 131 -2.88 -4.59 11.29
C ASN A 131 -3.36 -4.76 9.85
N THR A 132 -2.57 -4.31 8.86
CA THR A 132 -2.85 -4.54 7.44
C THR A 132 -2.87 -6.03 7.10
N MET A 133 -2.00 -6.83 7.70
CA MET A 133 -2.01 -8.28 7.49
C MET A 133 -3.33 -8.95 7.92
N LYS A 134 -4.10 -8.33 8.83
CA LYS A 134 -5.43 -8.85 9.24
C LYS A 134 -6.50 -8.64 8.18
N CYS A 135 -6.26 -7.80 7.17
CA CYS A 135 -7.15 -7.55 6.05
C CYS A 135 -6.94 -8.53 4.89
N PHE A 136 -5.86 -9.33 4.90
CA PHE A 136 -5.57 -10.25 3.81
C PHE A 136 -6.53 -11.44 3.80
N VAL A 137 -7.01 -11.76 2.59
CA VAL A 137 -7.79 -12.95 2.28
C VAL A 137 -6.97 -13.78 1.30
N PRO A 138 -6.34 -14.88 1.74
CA PRO A 138 -5.58 -15.75 0.85
C PRO A 138 -6.50 -16.47 -0.13
N CYS A 139 -6.06 -16.59 -1.38
CA CYS A 139 -6.84 -17.08 -2.50
C CYS A 139 -6.06 -18.16 -3.27
N ALA A 140 -6.70 -19.29 -3.60
CA ALA A 140 -6.09 -20.29 -4.47
C ALA A 140 -6.20 -19.88 -5.95
N TYR A 141 -5.27 -20.36 -6.78
CA TYR A 141 -5.39 -20.19 -8.23
C TYR A 141 -6.60 -20.97 -8.78
N ASN A 142 -7.26 -20.39 -9.79
CA ASN A 142 -8.42 -20.96 -10.48
C ASN A 142 -9.65 -21.20 -9.59
N GLU A 143 -9.71 -20.55 -8.43
CA GLU A 143 -10.89 -20.53 -7.57
C GLU A 143 -11.72 -19.27 -7.85
N GLU A 144 -13.03 -19.44 -8.03
CA GLU A 144 -13.94 -18.31 -8.11
C GLU A 144 -14.23 -17.81 -6.69
N ILE A 145 -13.81 -16.58 -6.41
CA ILE A 145 -13.96 -15.98 -5.08
C ILE A 145 -15.00 -14.87 -5.15
N PRO A 146 -16.05 -14.95 -4.33
CA PRO A 146 -16.99 -13.85 -4.19
C PRO A 146 -16.28 -12.68 -3.48
N VAL A 147 -16.13 -11.58 -4.20
CA VAL A 147 -15.62 -10.32 -3.65
C VAL A 147 -16.78 -9.64 -2.94
N GLU A 148 -17.18 -10.21 -1.81
CA GLU A 148 -18.32 -9.89 -0.92
C GLU A 148 -19.73 -9.79 -1.57
N GLU A 149 -20.73 -10.28 -0.83
CA GLU A 149 -22.17 -9.98 -1.04
C GLU A 149 -22.48 -8.51 -0.71
#